data_AF-A0A8C4MCT2-F1
#
_entry.id   AF-A0A8C4MCT2-F1
#
_cell.length_a   1.000
_cell.length_b   1.000
_cell.length_c   1.000
_cell.angle_alpha   90.00
_cell.angle_beta   90.00
_cell.angle_gamma   90.00
#
_symmetry.space_group_name_H-M   'P 1'
#
loop_
_entity.id
_entity.type
_entity.pdbx_description
1 polymer ?
#
loop_
_entity_poly.entity_id
_entity_poly.type
_entity_poly.pdbx_seq_one_letter_code
_entity_poly.pdbx_strand_id
1 'polypeptide(L)'
;LDPSPLQTPPRRGPRTPGLRRWARSGQQGESASFHSPFPDSPIDSLHLDIQKLKEKRDMLDKEISQLLSEGYSVGELEDHISQLHMYNDIKDIGQMLLGKLAVIRGVTTRELYPEFGLDMSD
;
A
#
# COMPACT_ATOMS: atom_id res chain seq x y z
N LEU A 1 52.15 33.07 -9.23
CA LEU A 1 52.82 34.07 -8.37
C LEU A 1 52.63 33.59 -6.95
N ASP A 2 53.67 33.05 -6.36
CA ASP A 2 53.79 32.92 -4.91
C ASP A 2 54.95 33.82 -4.48
N PRO A 3 54.82 34.54 -3.36
CA PRO A 3 55.94 34.59 -2.44
C PRO A 3 55.52 34.38 -0.97
N SER A 4 56.17 33.41 -0.33
CA SER A 4 56.34 33.23 1.13
C SER A 4 57.20 34.37 1.75
N PRO A 5 57.72 34.32 3.00
CA PRO A 5 57.31 33.71 4.29
C PRO A 5 57.43 34.70 5.48
N LEU A 6 56.93 34.38 6.69
CA LEU A 6 57.48 34.94 7.95
C LEU A 6 57.47 33.89 9.08
N GLN A 7 58.66 33.68 9.66
CA GLN A 7 58.98 32.82 10.81
C GLN A 7 58.80 33.57 12.15
N THR A 8 58.62 32.84 13.26
CA THR A 8 59.27 32.98 14.61
C THR A 8 58.48 32.14 15.69
N PRO A 9 58.99 31.84 16.91
CA PRO A 9 59.46 30.50 17.31
C PRO A 9 58.69 29.94 18.57
N PRO A 10 59.09 28.82 19.22
CA PRO A 10 58.18 27.92 19.93
C PRO A 10 57.96 28.31 21.41
N ARG A 11 56.75 28.02 21.95
CA ARG A 11 56.51 28.09 23.40
C ARG A 11 56.20 26.71 23.98
N ARG A 12 57.24 26.20 24.64
CA ARG A 12 57.34 24.97 25.43
C ARG A 12 56.30 24.98 26.56
N GLY A 13 55.31 24.10 26.48
CA GLY A 13 54.40 23.78 27.59
C GLY A 13 54.99 22.71 28.53
N PRO A 14 54.55 22.64 29.81
CA PRO A 14 55.27 21.95 30.86
C PRO A 14 55.11 20.43 30.82
N ARG A 15 56.18 19.78 31.25
CA ARG A 15 56.34 18.34 31.45
C ARG A 15 55.50 17.87 32.64
N THR A 16 54.69 16.84 32.47
CA THR A 16 54.31 15.95 33.57
C THR A 16 54.35 14.48 33.13
N PRO A 17 54.65 13.56 34.07
CA PRO A 17 55.36 12.33 33.80
C PRO A 17 54.47 11.09 33.92
N GLY A 18 54.77 10.04 33.17
CA GLY A 18 54.15 8.74 33.46
C GLY A 18 54.04 7.76 32.31
N LEU A 19 54.94 7.78 31.31
CA LEU A 19 55.06 6.66 30.38
C LEU A 19 55.74 5.50 31.11
N ARG A 20 54.96 4.69 31.85
CA ARG A 20 55.43 3.37 32.31
C ARG A 20 55.46 2.45 31.10
N ARG A 21 56.63 2.45 30.47
CA ARG A 21 57.19 1.35 29.70
C ARG A 21 57.07 0.07 30.52
N TRP A 22 56.19 -0.84 30.12
CA TRP A 22 56.34 -2.26 30.45
C TRP A 22 56.96 -2.96 29.24
N ALA A 23 57.96 -3.76 29.56
CA ALA A 23 58.82 -4.46 28.62
C ALA A 23 58.03 -5.51 27.83
N ARG A 24 58.41 -5.65 26.56
CA ARG A 24 58.14 -6.85 25.78
C ARG A 24 58.86 -8.02 26.45
N SER A 25 58.10 -8.93 27.05
CA SER A 25 58.44 -10.34 27.16
C SER A 25 57.23 -11.11 26.66
N GLY A 26 57.46 -11.98 25.68
CA GLY A 26 56.43 -12.58 24.84
C GLY A 26 55.33 -13.29 25.60
N GLN A 27 54.18 -13.42 24.93
CA GLN A 27 53.44 -14.65 24.68
C GLN A 27 52.29 -14.28 23.73
N GLN A 28 52.21 -15.04 22.64
CA GLN A 28 51.10 -15.29 21.70
C GLN A 28 50.07 -14.20 21.39
N GLY A 29 49.95 -13.92 20.10
CA GLY A 29 48.88 -13.09 19.55
C GLY A 29 47.54 -13.78 19.66
N GLU A 30 46.55 -13.00 20.04
CA GLU A 30 45.16 -13.21 19.63
C GLU A 30 44.64 -11.86 19.19
N SER A 31 44.31 -11.78 17.91
CA SER A 31 43.66 -10.63 17.29
C SER A 31 42.32 -10.39 17.99
N ALA A 32 42.32 -9.53 19.01
CA ALA A 32 41.09 -9.02 19.59
C ALA A 32 40.38 -8.21 18.51
N SER A 33 39.52 -8.90 17.75
CA SER A 33 38.66 -8.32 16.75
C SER A 33 37.71 -7.38 17.47
N PHE A 34 37.85 -6.09 17.19
CA PHE A 34 37.02 -5.04 17.76
C PHE A 34 35.60 -5.19 17.18
N HIS A 35 34.81 -6.10 17.73
CA HIS A 35 33.38 -6.19 17.40
C HIS A 35 32.65 -5.08 18.16
N SER A 36 32.19 -4.09 17.40
CA SER A 36 31.24 -3.10 17.89
C SER A 36 29.99 -3.80 18.40
N PRO A 37 29.49 -3.51 19.62
CA PRO A 37 28.25 -4.05 20.13
C PRO A 37 27.09 -3.32 19.47
N PHE A 38 26.86 -3.59 18.18
CA PHE A 38 25.54 -3.35 17.61
C PHE A 38 24.68 -4.56 17.98
N PRO A 39 23.48 -4.35 18.55
CA PRO A 39 22.60 -5.47 18.86
C PRO A 39 22.20 -6.14 17.54
N ASP A 40 22.44 -7.44 17.39
CA ASP A 40 21.94 -8.28 16.28
C ASP A 40 20.39 -8.37 16.25
N SER A 41 19.72 -7.80 17.25
CA SER A 41 18.28 -7.90 17.50
C SER A 41 17.32 -7.26 16.47
N PRO A 42 17.64 -6.17 15.74
CA PRO A 42 16.69 -5.56 14.81
C PRO A 42 16.58 -6.29 13.47
N ILE A 43 17.67 -6.89 12.99
CA ILE A 43 17.72 -7.52 11.66
C ILE A 43 16.89 -8.79 11.64
N ASP A 44 16.96 -9.60 12.69
CA ASP A 44 16.18 -10.83 12.81
C ASP A 44 14.68 -10.56 12.95
N SER A 45 14.31 -9.50 13.69
CA SER A 45 12.92 -9.04 13.78
C SER A 45 12.37 -8.63 12.40
N LEU A 46 13.16 -7.89 11.62
CA LEU A 46 12.78 -7.48 10.27
C LEU A 46 12.65 -8.67 9.31
N HIS A 47 13.55 -9.66 9.40
CA HIS A 47 13.44 -10.89 8.60
C HIS A 47 12.17 -11.67 8.93
N LEU A 48 11.83 -11.79 10.22
CA LEU A 48 10.60 -12.43 10.67
C LEU A 48 9.36 -11.70 10.15
N ASP A 49 9.36 -10.37 10.17
CA ASP A 49 8.25 -9.57 9.66
C ASP A 49 8.11 -9.68 8.14
N ILE A 50 9.23 -9.68 7.39
CA ILE A 50 9.23 -9.95 5.94
C ILE A 50 8.65 -11.33 5.65
N GLN A 51 9.01 -12.35 6.44
CA GLN A 51 8.48 -13.70 6.26
C GLN A 51 6.97 -13.74 6.51
N LYS A 52 6.49 -13.14 7.62
CA LYS A 52 5.04 -13.04 7.91
C LYS A 52 4.27 -12.31 6.81
N LEU A 53 4.84 -11.24 6.25
CA LEU A 53 4.21 -10.49 5.15
C LEU A 53 4.13 -11.33 3.88
N LYS A 54 5.16 -12.13 3.57
CA LYS A 54 5.13 -13.07 2.44
C LYS A 54 4.08 -14.16 2.62
N GLU A 55 4.00 -14.75 3.81
CA GLU A 55 2.98 -15.75 4.13
C GLU A 55 1.57 -15.17 4.00
N LYS A 56 1.34 -13.94 4.50
CA LYS A 56 0.06 -13.22 4.32
C LYS A 56 -0.27 -12.97 2.85
N ARG A 57 0.71 -12.52 2.06
CA ARG A 57 0.53 -12.35 0.61
C ARG A 57 0.12 -13.68 -0.03
N ASP A 58 0.82 -14.76 0.25
CA ASP A 58 0.55 -16.07 -0.35
C ASP A 58 -0.83 -16.63 0.04
N MET A 59 -1.30 -16.33 1.25
CA MET A 59 -2.67 -16.65 1.65
C MET A 59 -3.70 -15.82 0.86
N LEU A 60 -3.49 -14.51 0.74
CA LEU A 60 -4.38 -13.62 -0.02
C LEU A 60 -4.41 -13.98 -1.51
N ASP A 61 -3.27 -14.32 -2.11
CA ASP A 61 -3.20 -14.74 -3.52
C ASP A 61 -4.00 -16.03 -3.76
N LYS A 62 -4.04 -16.95 -2.79
CA LYS A 62 -4.87 -18.15 -2.85
C LYS A 62 -6.36 -17.83 -2.74
N GLU A 63 -6.75 -16.94 -1.83
CA GLU A 63 -8.14 -16.49 -1.67
C GLU A 63 -8.64 -15.78 -2.93
N ILE A 64 -7.82 -14.88 -3.50
CA ILE A 64 -8.09 -14.23 -4.78
C ILE A 64 -8.26 -15.27 -5.90
N SER A 65 -7.38 -16.26 -5.97
CA SER A 65 -7.47 -17.32 -6.99
C SER A 65 -8.73 -18.18 -6.84
N GLN A 66 -9.16 -18.46 -5.61
CA GLN A 66 -10.40 -19.18 -5.32
C GLN A 66 -11.61 -18.37 -5.79
N LEU A 67 -11.71 -17.10 -5.40
CA LEU A 67 -12.79 -16.21 -5.81
C LEU A 67 -12.89 -16.07 -7.34
N LEU A 68 -11.75 -15.92 -8.02
CA LEU A 68 -11.71 -15.88 -9.49
C LEU A 68 -12.14 -17.21 -10.11
N SER A 69 -11.80 -18.36 -9.51
CA SER A 69 -12.22 -19.68 -9.99
C SER A 69 -13.70 -19.97 -9.78
N GLU A 70 -14.30 -19.36 -8.75
CA GLU A 70 -15.75 -19.38 -8.49
C GLU A 70 -16.51 -18.44 -9.44
N GLY A 71 -15.80 -17.67 -10.26
CA GLY A 71 -16.35 -16.78 -11.27
C GLY A 71 -16.50 -15.33 -10.81
N TYR A 72 -16.23 -15.01 -9.54
CA TYR A 72 -16.36 -13.65 -9.04
C TYR A 72 -15.33 -12.73 -9.68
N SER A 73 -15.80 -11.91 -10.62
CA SER A 73 -15.01 -10.89 -11.29
C SER A 73 -15.54 -9.50 -10.91
N VAL A 74 -14.64 -8.57 -10.61
CA VAL A 74 -15.01 -7.17 -10.34
C VAL A 74 -15.74 -6.55 -11.55
N GLY A 75 -15.46 -7.03 -12.77
CA GLY A 75 -16.15 -6.58 -13.97
C GLY A 75 -17.63 -6.95 -14.00
N GLU A 76 -18.03 -8.08 -13.40
CA GLU A 76 -19.44 -8.49 -13.37
C GLU A 76 -20.32 -7.52 -12.58
N LEU A 77 -19.75 -6.90 -11.54
CA LEU A 77 -20.45 -5.90 -10.74
C LEU A 77 -20.68 -4.62 -11.55
N GLU A 78 -19.65 -4.16 -12.28
CA GLU A 78 -19.76 -2.99 -13.14
C GLU A 78 -20.77 -3.21 -14.28
N ASP A 79 -20.77 -4.42 -14.85
CA ASP A 79 -21.75 -4.83 -15.87
C ASP A 79 -23.18 -4.82 -15.30
N HIS A 80 -23.37 -5.33 -14.08
CA HIS A 80 -24.69 -5.34 -13.44
C HIS A 80 -25.17 -3.93 -13.07
N ILE A 81 -24.28 -3.06 -12.58
CA ILE A 81 -24.57 -1.63 -12.33
C ILE A 81 -24.99 -0.95 -13.64
N SER A 82 -24.25 -1.20 -14.73
CA SER A 82 -24.57 -0.65 -16.05
C SER A 82 -25.93 -1.13 -16.54
N GLN A 83 -26.26 -2.42 -16.37
CA GLN A 83 -27.57 -2.96 -16.75
C GLN A 83 -28.71 -2.34 -15.94
N LEU A 84 -28.53 -2.09 -14.65
CA LEU A 84 -29.53 -1.41 -13.81
C LEU A 84 -29.77 0.02 -14.26
N HIS A 85 -28.71 0.77 -14.60
CA HIS A 85 -28.86 2.13 -15.14
C HIS A 85 -29.61 2.12 -16.48
N MET A 86 -29.22 1.22 -17.39
CA MET A 86 -29.91 1.08 -18.68
C MET A 86 -31.39 0.71 -18.52
N TYR A 87 -31.72 -0.18 -17.59
CA TYR A 87 -33.11 -0.52 -17.27
C TYR A 87 -33.87 0.69 -16.75
N ASN A 88 -33.32 1.41 -15.77
CA ASN A 88 -33.96 2.60 -15.20
C ASN A 88 -34.18 3.69 -16.24
N ASP A 89 -33.19 3.95 -17.10
CA ASP A 89 -33.30 4.94 -18.18
C ASP A 89 -34.45 4.60 -19.13
N ILE A 90 -34.56 3.34 -19.55
CA ILE A 90 -35.65 2.89 -20.42
C ILE A 90 -37.00 2.93 -19.68
N LYS A 91 -37.05 2.51 -18.41
CA LYS A 91 -38.26 2.57 -17.57
C LYS A 91 -38.76 4.02 -17.44
N ASP A 92 -37.87 4.96 -17.20
CA ASP A 92 -38.18 6.38 -17.04
C ASP A 92 -38.69 7.00 -18.34
N ILE A 93 -38.04 6.69 -19.47
CA ILE A 93 -38.53 7.11 -20.81
C ILE A 93 -39.93 6.54 -21.06
N GLY A 94 -40.13 5.24 -20.77
CA GLY A 94 -41.42 4.57 -20.93
C GLY A 94 -42.52 5.22 -20.10
N GLN A 95 -42.25 5.47 -18.82
CA GLN A 95 -43.19 6.14 -17.91
C GLN A 95 -43.48 7.58 -18.33
N MET A 96 -42.47 8.33 -18.79
CA MET A 96 -42.67 9.67 -19.33
C MET A 96 -43.61 9.66 -20.54
N LEU A 97 -43.41 8.73 -21.47
CA LEU A 97 -44.27 8.57 -22.65
C LEU A 97 -45.70 8.17 -22.26
N LEU A 98 -45.83 7.23 -21.32
CA LEU A 98 -47.12 6.78 -20.82
C LEU A 98 -47.88 7.92 -20.12
N GLY A 99 -47.18 8.75 -19.34
CA GLY A 99 -47.75 9.94 -18.71
C GLY A 99 -48.26 10.95 -19.74
N LYS A 100 -47.49 11.22 -20.81
CA LYS A 100 -47.95 12.09 -21.91
C LYS A 100 -49.17 11.50 -22.63
N LEU A 101 -49.17 10.19 -22.87
CA LEU A 101 -50.27 9.50 -23.52
C LEU A 101 -51.56 9.55 -22.68
N ALA A 102 -51.44 9.35 -21.37
CA ALA A 102 -52.55 9.45 -20.42
C ALA A 102 -53.21 10.83 -20.46
N VAL A 103 -52.40 11.90 -20.47
CA VAL A 103 -52.89 13.28 -20.58
C VAL A 103 -53.65 13.51 -21.89
N ILE A 104 -53.12 13.02 -23.02
CA ILE A 104 -53.75 13.18 -24.34
C ILE A 104 -55.09 12.44 -24.41
N ARG A 105 -55.16 11.24 -23.82
CA ARG A 105 -56.38 10.42 -23.81
C ARG A 105 -57.37 10.81 -22.72
N GLY A 106 -56.96 11.65 -21.76
CA GLY A 106 -57.79 12.02 -20.60
C GLY A 106 -58.05 10.86 -19.63
N VAL A 107 -57.17 9.85 -19.63
CA VAL A 107 -57.24 8.67 -18.76
C VAL A 107 -56.13 8.72 -17.72
N THR A 108 -56.22 7.90 -16.67
CA THR A 108 -55.12 7.77 -15.71
C THR A 108 -54.02 6.87 -16.27
N THR A 109 -52.77 7.07 -15.85
CA THR A 109 -51.66 6.17 -16.24
C THR A 109 -51.94 4.72 -15.85
N ARG A 110 -52.56 4.51 -14.68
CA ARG A 110 -53.02 3.20 -14.17
C ARG A 110 -53.95 2.46 -15.15
N GLU A 111 -54.83 3.15 -15.85
CA GLU A 111 -55.75 2.55 -16.83
C GLU A 111 -55.05 2.07 -18.09
N LEU A 112 -53.88 2.64 -18.42
CA LEU A 112 -53.10 2.25 -19.60
C LEU A 112 -52.21 1.03 -19.37
N TYR A 113 -51.88 0.69 -18.11
CA TYR A 113 -50.96 -0.41 -17.79
C TYR A 113 -51.41 -1.75 -18.42
N PRO A 114 -52.69 -2.17 -18.31
CA PRO A 114 -53.15 -3.41 -18.93
C PRO A 114 -53.06 -3.42 -20.46
N GLU A 115 -53.22 -2.26 -21.12
CA GLU A 115 -53.13 -2.15 -22.58
C GLU A 115 -51.72 -2.43 -23.11
N PHE A 116 -50.70 -2.10 -22.30
CA PHE A 116 -49.30 -2.29 -22.62
C PHE A 116 -48.67 -3.51 -21.93
N GLY A 117 -49.47 -4.35 -21.27
CA GLY A 117 -49.00 -5.55 -20.57
C GLY A 117 -48.12 -5.24 -19.34
N LEU A 118 -48.33 -4.08 -18.71
CA LEU A 118 -47.59 -3.63 -17.52
C LEU A 118 -48.34 -4.03 -16.24
N ASP A 119 -47.59 -4.39 -15.20
CA ASP A 119 -48.09 -4.59 -13.84
C ASP A 119 -47.63 -3.44 -12.94
N MET A 120 -48.35 -3.18 -11.85
CA MET A 120 -47.99 -2.18 -10.84
C MET A 120 -46.99 -2.70 -9.80
N SER A 121 -46.70 -3.99 -9.82
CA SER A 121 -45.78 -4.64 -8.87
C SER A 121 -44.32 -4.66 -9.31
N ASP A 122 -43.94 -3.88 -10.34
CA ASP A 122 -42.62 -3.91 -10.99
C ASP A 122 -41.62 -2.85 -10.46
#